data_AF-A0A658Z184-F1
#
_entry.id   AF-A0A658Z184-F1
#
_cell.length_a   1.000
_cell.length_b   1.000
_cell.length_c   1.000
_cell.angle_alpha   90.00
_cell.angle_beta   90.00
_cell.angle_gamma   90.00
#
_symmetry.space_group_name_H-M   'P 1'
#
loop_
_entity.id
_entity.type
_entity.pdbx_description
1 polymer ?
#
loop_
_entity_poly.entity_id
_entity_poly.type
_entity_poly.pdbx_seq_one_letter_code
_entity_poly.pdbx_strand_id
1 'polypeptide(L)'
;MVISIRRSRHEEGEELVAIWCRSVDATHDFLSAEYRAELEELVRSFLPEAPLWVAVNEREQAVGFYKKVGFKVTGRSEVDDLGKPYPLLNLAYVGE
;
A
#
# COMPACT_ATOMS: atom_id res chain seq x y z
N MET A 1 -8.09 9.69 12.35
CA MET A 1 -8.17 9.11 10.99
C MET A 1 -8.34 7.61 11.14
N VAL A 2 -9.53 7.08 10.88
CA VAL A 2 -9.74 5.63 10.87
C VAL A 2 -9.23 5.04 9.56
N ILE A 3 -8.35 4.05 9.66
CA ILE A 3 -7.87 3.26 8.52
C ILE A 3 -8.51 1.89 8.55
N SER A 4 -9.04 1.41 7.44
CA SER A 4 -9.49 0.02 7.28
C SER A 4 -8.73 -0.68 6.16
N ILE A 5 -8.73 -2.01 6.17
CA ILE A 5 -8.06 -2.83 5.15
C ILE A 5 -9.10 -3.65 4.42
N ARG A 6 -9.07 -3.62 3.09
CA ARG A 6 -9.94 -4.44 2.23
C ARG A 6 -9.22 -4.89 0.96
N ARG A 7 -9.89 -5.68 0.13
CA ARG A 7 -9.40 -6.00 -1.23
C ARG A 7 -9.41 -4.74 -2.11
N SER A 8 -8.41 -4.64 -2.99
CA SER A 8 -8.39 -3.64 -4.07
C SER A 8 -9.55 -3.84 -5.01
N ARG A 9 -10.02 -2.74 -5.61
CA ARG A 9 -10.96 -2.74 -6.73
C ARG A 9 -10.22 -2.32 -8.01
N HIS A 10 -10.69 -2.78 -9.16
CA HIS A 10 -10.02 -2.52 -10.45
C HIS A 10 -9.99 -1.02 -10.77
N GLU A 11 -11.08 -0.30 -10.47
CA GLU A 11 -11.21 1.15 -10.68
C GLU A 11 -10.24 1.99 -9.83
N GLU A 12 -9.60 1.40 -8.81
CA GLU A 12 -8.64 2.08 -7.94
C GLU A 12 -7.22 2.03 -8.48
N GLY A 13 -6.99 1.34 -9.62
CA GLY A 13 -5.66 1.11 -10.18
C GLY A 13 -4.83 2.38 -10.32
N GLU A 14 -5.40 3.45 -10.88
CA GLU A 14 -4.72 4.74 -11.04
C GLU A 14 -4.37 5.39 -9.69
N GLU A 15 -5.22 5.25 -8.67
CA GLU A 15 -4.92 5.75 -7.33
C GLU A 15 -3.78 4.94 -6.68
N LEU A 16 -3.75 3.63 -6.87
CA LEU A 16 -2.68 2.75 -6.39
C LEU A 16 -1.35 3.05 -7.08
N VAL A 17 -1.37 3.30 -8.39
CA VAL A 17 -0.19 3.75 -9.15
C VAL A 17 0.28 5.10 -8.61
N ALA A 18 -0.61 6.05 -8.36
CA ALA A 18 -0.23 7.34 -7.80
C ALA A 18 0.39 7.21 -6.39
N ILE A 19 -0.11 6.30 -5.55
CA ILE A 19 0.49 5.98 -4.25
C ILE A 19 1.89 5.41 -4.43
N TRP A 20 2.06 4.45 -5.35
CA TRP A 20 3.36 3.87 -5.66
C TRP A 20 4.32 4.95 -6.14
N CYS A 21 3.93 5.80 -7.10
CA CYS A 21 4.79 6.87 -7.62
C CYS A 21 5.30 7.78 -6.50
N ARG A 22 4.40 8.30 -5.66
CA ARG A 22 4.80 9.15 -4.51
C ARG A 22 5.73 8.42 -3.54
N SER A 23 5.52 7.13 -3.34
CA SER A 23 6.36 6.33 -2.44
C SER A 23 7.77 6.16 -3.01
N VAL A 24 7.87 5.88 -4.31
CA VAL A 24 9.15 5.76 -5.02
C VAL A 24 9.89 7.10 -5.02
N ASP A 25 9.21 8.19 -5.40
CA ASP A 25 9.80 9.52 -5.45
C ASP A 25 10.30 10.00 -4.06
N ALA A 26 9.65 9.56 -2.98
CA ALA A 26 10.02 9.92 -1.62
C ALA A 26 11.21 9.13 -1.04
N THR A 27 11.53 7.95 -1.57
CA THR A 27 12.45 7.00 -0.89
C THR A 27 13.43 6.26 -1.80
N HIS A 28 13.26 6.34 -3.12
CA HIS A 28 14.05 5.61 -4.11
C HIS A 28 14.78 6.59 -5.05
N ASP A 29 15.41 7.61 -4.48
CA ASP A 29 16.23 8.60 -5.19
C ASP A 29 17.42 7.99 -5.96
N PHE A 30 17.76 6.73 -5.66
CA PHE A 30 18.77 5.95 -6.36
C PHE A 30 18.34 5.47 -7.77
N LEU A 31 17.05 5.55 -8.14
CA LEU A 31 16.59 5.16 -9.47
C LEU A 31 16.89 6.26 -10.49
N SER A 32 17.39 5.88 -11.67
CA SER A 32 17.47 6.82 -12.79
C SER A 32 16.08 7.18 -13.29
N ALA A 33 15.95 8.34 -13.94
CA ALA A 33 14.67 8.80 -14.47
C ALA A 33 14.12 7.85 -15.54
N GLU A 34 15.00 7.30 -16.39
CA GLU A 34 14.64 6.34 -17.43
C GLU A 34 14.11 5.05 -16.82
N TYR A 35 14.84 4.47 -15.87
CA TYR A 35 14.42 3.21 -15.25
C TYR A 35 13.17 3.39 -14.38
N ARG A 36 13.02 4.56 -13.73
CA ARG A 36 11.79 4.93 -13.00
C ARG A 36 10.57 4.98 -13.91
N ALA A 37 10.72 5.47 -15.14
CA ALA A 37 9.64 5.52 -16.13
C ALA A 37 9.28 4.11 -16.63
N GLU A 38 10.28 3.26 -16.92
CA GLU A 38 10.07 1.86 -17.31
C GLU A 38 9.31 1.06 -16.23
N LEU A 39 9.71 1.24 -14.96
CA LEU A 39 9.02 0.63 -13.83
C LEU A 39 7.58 1.13 -13.70
N GLU A 40 7.32 2.40 -13.97
CA GLU A 40 5.96 2.95 -13.91
C GLU A 40 5.04 2.30 -14.93
N GLU A 41 5.49 2.12 -16.17
CA GLU A 41 4.71 1.46 -17.21
C GLU A 41 4.33 0.03 -16.79
N LEU A 42 5.31 -0.71 -16.26
CA LEU A 42 5.07 -2.07 -15.74
C LEU A 42 4.08 -2.05 -14.57
N VAL A 43 4.28 -1.17 -13.60
CA VAL A 43 3.42 -1.07 -12.40
C VAL A 43 2.00 -0.67 -12.77
N ARG A 44 1.83 0.27 -13.71
CA ARG A 44 0.53 0.71 -14.23
C ARG A 44 -0.24 -0.42 -14.91
N SER A 45 0.46 -1.30 -15.63
CA SER A 45 -0.16 -2.48 -16.22
C SER A 45 -0.54 -3.56 -15.19
N PHE A 46 0.15 -3.60 -14.05
CA PHE A 46 0.03 -4.69 -13.07
C PHE A 46 -0.91 -4.39 -11.90
N LEU A 47 -0.82 -3.21 -11.28
CA LEU A 47 -1.54 -2.90 -10.04
C LEU A 47 -3.08 -2.99 -10.14
N PRO A 48 -3.74 -2.58 -11.24
CA PRO A 48 -5.20 -2.68 -11.37
C PRO A 48 -5.72 -4.13 -11.29
N GLU A 49 -4.90 -5.10 -11.74
CA GLU A 49 -5.24 -6.53 -11.79
C GLU A 49 -4.66 -7.32 -10.61
N ALA A 50 -3.70 -6.73 -9.89
CA ALA A 50 -3.02 -7.41 -8.81
C ALA A 50 -3.98 -7.68 -7.64
N PRO A 51 -3.98 -8.88 -7.04
CA PRO A 51 -4.83 -9.22 -5.90
C PRO A 51 -4.27 -8.61 -4.60
N LEU A 52 -4.34 -7.29 -4.50
CA LEU A 52 -3.79 -6.51 -3.39
C LEU A 52 -4.75 -6.44 -2.20
N TRP A 53 -4.18 -6.04 -1.08
CA TRP A 53 -4.92 -5.50 0.06
C TRP A 53 -4.59 -4.02 0.15
N VAL A 54 -5.61 -3.19 0.28
CA VAL A 54 -5.50 -1.74 0.30
C VAL A 54 -5.92 -1.20 1.66
N ALA A 55 -5.13 -0.26 2.16
CA ALA A 55 -5.50 0.56 3.30
C ALA A 55 -6.35 1.72 2.79
N VAL A 56 -7.49 1.96 3.45
CA VAL A 56 -8.44 2.99 3.04
C VAL A 56 -8.86 3.85 4.22
N ASN A 57 -9.12 5.12 3.96
CA ASN A 57 -9.63 6.04 4.97
C ASN A 57 -11.18 5.94 5.11
N GLU A 58 -11.77 6.81 5.94
CA GLU A 58 -13.22 6.87 6.20
C GLU A 58 -14.08 7.16 4.97
N ARG A 59 -13.49 7.66 3.87
CA ARG A 59 -14.16 7.90 2.58
C ARG A 59 -13.96 6.74 1.60
N GLU A 60 -13.47 5.60 2.09
CA GLU A 60 -13.07 4.43 1.30
C GLU A 60 -11.95 4.68 0.28
N GLN A 61 -11.26 5.82 0.36
CA GLN A 61 -10.18 6.18 -0.54
C GLN A 61 -8.91 5.38 -0.21
N ALA A 62 -8.23 4.84 -1.23
CA ALA A 62 -6.98 4.13 -1.01
C ALA A 62 -5.89 5.10 -0.54
N VAL A 63 -5.19 4.73 0.53
CA VAL A 63 -4.08 5.50 1.10
C VAL A 63 -2.78 4.68 1.18
N GLY A 64 -2.85 3.37 0.89
CA GLY A 64 -1.72 2.46 0.84
C GLY A 64 -2.12 1.09 0.29
N PHE A 65 -1.14 0.28 -0.10
CA PHE A 65 -1.37 -1.11 -0.51
C PHE A 65 -0.20 -2.00 -0.10
N TYR A 66 -0.45 -3.31 -0.04
CA TYR A 66 0.58 -4.30 0.20
C TYR A 66 0.24 -5.67 -0.39
N LYS A 67 1.29 -6.46 -0.65
CA LYS A 67 1.17 -7.85 -1.09
C LYS A 67 1.06 -8.76 0.13
N LYS A 68 -0.05 -9.47 0.27
CA LYS A 68 -0.28 -10.39 1.39
C LYS A 68 0.16 -11.81 1.03
N VAL A 69 1.14 -12.33 1.75
CA VAL A 69 1.59 -13.74 1.71
C VAL A 69 1.26 -14.40 3.06
N GLY A 70 0.01 -14.81 3.29
CA GLY A 70 -0.39 -15.54 4.52
C GLY A 70 -0.61 -14.70 5.80
N PHE A 71 -0.35 -13.39 5.78
CA PHE A 71 -0.53 -12.52 6.95
C PHE A 71 -1.99 -12.08 7.19
N LYS A 72 -2.52 -12.22 8.41
CA LYS A 72 -3.84 -11.68 8.82
C LYS A 72 -3.65 -10.49 9.75
N VAL A 73 -4.57 -9.52 9.65
CA VAL A 73 -4.66 -8.41 10.61
C VAL A 73 -5.13 -8.98 11.94
N THR A 74 -4.36 -8.75 13.00
CA THR A 74 -4.66 -9.21 14.36
C THR A 74 -4.97 -8.07 15.31
N GLY A 75 -4.69 -6.82 14.91
CA GLY A 75 -5.00 -5.65 15.72
C GLY A 75 -4.58 -4.34 15.06
N ARG A 76 -4.81 -3.26 15.80
CA ARG A 76 -4.39 -1.90 15.46
C ARG A 76 -3.76 -1.27 16.69
N SER A 77 -2.73 -0.47 16.47
CA SER A 77 -2.09 0.35 17.50
C SER A 77 -2.24 1.82 17.09
N GLU A 78 -2.57 2.71 18.03
CA GLU A 78 -2.67 4.15 17.75
C GLU A 78 -1.29 4.83 17.66
N VAL A 79 -0.27 4.17 18.23
CA VAL A 79 1.11 4.64 18.25
C VAL A 79 2.06 3.59 17.66
N ASP A 80 3.19 4.05 17.15
CA ASP A 80 4.30 3.18 16.73
C ASP A 80 5.11 2.69 17.94
N ASP A 81 6.13 1.87 17.68
CA ASP A 81 7.02 1.31 18.71
C ASP A 81 7.85 2.41 19.43
N LEU A 82 7.86 3.64 18.91
CA LEU A 82 8.51 4.81 19.50
C LEU A 82 7.50 5.75 20.21
N GLY A 83 6.22 5.37 20.30
CA GLY A 83 5.18 6.17 20.93
C GLY A 83 4.67 7.35 20.09
N LYS A 84 5.07 7.45 18.82
CA LYS A 84 4.59 8.51 17.92
C LYS A 84 3.18 8.16 17.39
N PRO A 85 2.33 9.16 17.11
CA PRO A 85 0.93 8.95 16.71
C PRO A 85 0.80 8.55 15.23
N TYR A 86 1.49 7.47 14.85
CA TYR A 86 1.39 6.83 13.54
C TYR A 86 0.66 5.50 13.71
N PRO A 87 -0.65 5.44 13.40
CA PRO A 87 -1.43 4.24 13.60
C PRO A 87 -0.88 3.07 12.79
N LEU A 88 -0.61 1.95 13.47
CA LEU A 88 -0.08 0.74 12.86
C LEU A 88 -1.14 -0.36 12.77
N LEU A 89 -1.01 -1.20 11.76
CA LEU A 89 -1.74 -2.45 11.64
C LEU A 89 -0.83 -3.58 12.08
N ASN A 90 -1.30 -4.36 13.06
CA ASN A 90 -0.59 -5.55 13.51
C ASN A 90 -0.96 -6.70 12.58
N LEU A 91 0.06 -7.28 11.95
CA LEU A 91 -0.07 -8.41 11.03
C LEU A 91 0.60 -9.63 11.65
N ALA A 92 -0.12 -10.73 11.78
CA ALA A 92 0.45 -12.03 12.14
C ALA A 92 0.48 -12.93 10.91
N TYR A 93 1.59 -13.63 10.69
CA TYR A 93 1.64 -14.70 9.70
C TYR A 93 0.79 -15.87 10.19
N VAL A 94 -0.11 -16.36 9.33
CA VAL A 94 -1.03 -17.45 9.66
C VAL A 94 -1.00 -18.53 8.58
N GLY A 95 0.13 -18.65 7.89
CA GLY A 95 0.27 -19.58 6.77
C GLY A 95 -0.07 -21.02 7.15
N GLU A 96 -0.75 -21.69 6.22
CA GLU A 96 -0.79 -23.16 6.11
C GLU A 96 0.47 -23.65 5.40
#